data_AF-A0A0R2FJ74-F1
#
_entry.id   AF-A0A0R2FJ74-F1
#
_cell.length_a   1.000
_cell.length_b   1.000
_cell.length_c   1.000
_cell.angle_alpha   90.00
_cell.angle_beta   90.00
_cell.angle_gamma   90.00
#
_symmetry.space_group_name_H-M   'P 1'
#
loop_
_entity.id
_entity.type
_entity.pdbx_description
1 polymer ?
#
loop_
_entity_poly.entity_id
_entity_poly.type
_entity_poly.pdbx_seq_one_letter_code
_entity_poly.pdbx_strand_id
1 'polypeptide(L)' 'MSSEYAMRVVRKLLIGLLLVIVALVVGAMVGYAIDGGDPLRVFLPSTWTHIFDFLK' A
#
# COMPACT_ATOMS: atom_id res chain seq x y z
N MET A 1 10.01 28.22 12.16
CA MET A 1 10.46 26.90 11.66
C MET A 1 11.09 27.13 10.30
N SER A 2 12.36 26.76 10.07
CA SER A 2 12.98 26.98 8.75
C SER A 2 12.31 26.08 7.71
N SER A 3 12.10 26.60 6.50
CA SER A 3 11.51 25.86 5.37
C SER A 3 12.28 24.57 5.06
N GLU A 4 13.59 24.58 5.27
CA GLU A 4 14.48 23.41 5.12
C GLU A 4 14.18 22.28 6.13
N TYR A 5 13.79 22.63 7.36
CA TYR A 5 13.39 21.64 8.35
C TYR A 5 12.07 20.98 7.95
N ALA A 6 11.08 21.79 7.55
CA ALA A 6 9.79 21.31 7.06
C ALA A 6 9.97 20.35 5.89
N MET A 7 10.80 20.72 4.90
CA MET A 7 11.05 19.90 3.71
C MET A 7 11.69 18.54 4.06
N ARG A 8 12.61 18.50 5.02
CA ARG A 8 13.23 17.25 5.48
C ARG A 8 12.22 16.33 6.16
N VAL A 9 11.35 16.89 7.00
CA VAL A 9 10.30 16.13 7.68
C VAL A 9 9.30 15.56 6.67
N VAL A 10 8.79 16.40 5.76
CA VAL A 10 7.85 15.96 4.72
C VAL A 10 8.46 14.85 3.86
N ARG A 11 9.73 14.97 3.46
CA ARG A 11 10.41 13.91 2.70
C ARG A 11 10.45 12.58 3.46
N LYS A 12 10.78 12.59 4.75
CA LYS A 12 10.80 11.37 5.57
C LYS A 12 9.41 10.75 5.69
N LEU A 13 8.37 11.58 5.87
CA LEU A 13 6.99 11.12 5.93
C LEU A 13 6.55 10.50 4.60
N LEU A 14 6.89 11.11 3.47
CA LEU A 14 6.58 10.57 2.14
C LEU A 14 7.28 9.23 1.89
N ILE A 15 8.55 9.10 2.28
CA ILE A 15 9.28 7.83 2.15
C ILE A 15 8.65 6.77 3.06
N GLY A 16 8.35 7.11 4.31
CA GLY A 16 7.68 6.20 5.25
C GLY A 16 6.31 5.75 4.73
N LEU A 17 5.50 6.67 4.21
CA LEU A 17 4.21 6.38 3.61
C LEU A 17 4.35 5.45 2.40
N LEU A 18 5.32 5.71 1.52
CA LEU A 18 5.60 4.84 0.38
C LEU A 18 5.97 3.42 0.83
N LEU A 19 6.80 3.28 1.86
CA LEU A 19 7.17 1.97 2.41
C LEU A 19 5.97 1.23 2.98
N VAL A 20 5.05 1.93 3.66
CA VAL A 20 3.80 1.34 4.17
C VAL A 20 2.93 0.83 3.02
N ILE A 21 2.76 1.63 1.96
CA ILE A 21 1.98 1.22 0.78
C ILE A 21 2.61 -0.01 0.12
N VAL A 22 3.93 -0.02 -0.07
CA VAL A 22 4.64 -1.18 -0.64
C VAL A 22 4.47 -2.42 0.24
N ALA A 23 4.61 -2.30 1.55
CA ALA A 23 4.42 -3.41 2.48
C ALA A 23 2.99 -3.99 2.41
N LEU A 24 1.97 -3.12 2.30
CA LEU A 24 0.58 -3.55 2.12
C LEU A 24 0.37 -4.29 0.81
N VAL A 25 0.90 -3.77 -0.30
CA VAL A 25 0.80 -4.42 -1.62
C VAL A 25 1.49 -5.78 -1.59
N VAL A 26 2.73 -5.85 -1.10
CA VAL A 26 3.48 -7.12 -0.99
C VAL A 26 2.76 -8.11 -0.08
N GLY A 27 2.24 -7.67 1.07
CA GLY A 27 1.47 -8.52 1.98
C GLY A 27 0.21 -9.09 1.31
N ALA A 28 -0.53 -8.27 0.55
CA ALA A 28 -1.69 -8.71 -0.20
C ALA A 28 -1.30 -9.71 -1.32
N MET A 29 -0.19 -9.47 -2.03
CA MET A 29 0.32 -10.40 -3.04
C MET A 29 0.64 -11.77 -2.44
N VAL A 30 1.30 -11.78 -1.28
CA VAL A 30 1.61 -13.01 -0.53
C VAL A 30 0.32 -13.71 -0.10
N GLY A 31 -0.67 -12.98 0.41
CA GLY A 31 -1.97 -13.53 0.78
C GLY A 31 -2.67 -14.23 -0.39
N TYR A 32 -2.71 -13.58 -1.55
CA TYR A 32 -3.26 -14.19 -2.77
C TYR A 32 -2.47 -15.42 -3.24
N ALA A 33 -1.14 -15.37 -3.16
CA ALA A 33 -0.28 -16.48 -3.53
C ALA A 33 -0.54 -17.72 -2.64
N ILE A 34 -0.74 -17.52 -1.34
CA ILE A 34 -0.99 -18.59 -0.36
C ILE A 34 -2.33 -19.28 -0.64
N ASP A 35 -3.35 -18.52 -1.06
CA ASP A 35 -4.67 -19.06 -1.43
C ASP A 35 -4.70 -19.71 -2.83
N GLY A 36 -3.54 -19.81 -3.50
CA GLY A 36 -3.42 -20.36 -4.86
C GLY A 36 -3.94 -19.42 -5.96
N GLY A 37 -4.22 -18.16 -5.62
CA GLY A 37 -4.63 -17.11 -6.54
C GLY A 37 -3.44 -16.44 -7.25
N ASP A 38 -3.74 -15.65 -8.27
CA ASP A 38 -2.74 -14.84 -8.97
C ASP A 38 -2.32 -13.64 -8.09
N PRO A 39 -1.05 -13.55 -7.63
CA PRO A 39 -0.56 -12.46 -6.79
C PRO A 39 -0.69 -11.09 -7.44
N LEU A 40 -0.71 -11.01 -8.77
CA LEU A 40 -0.81 -9.75 -9.51
C LEU A 40 -2.23 -9.16 -9.48
N ARG A 41 -3.22 -9.90 -8.97
CA ARG A 41 -4.59 -9.39 -8.80
C ARG A 41 -4.68 -8.18 -7.90
N VAL A 42 -3.70 -7.92 -7.03
CA VAL A 42 -3.64 -6.69 -6.21
C VAL A 42 -3.63 -5.41 -7.04
N PHE A 43 -3.21 -5.48 -8.31
CA PHE A 43 -3.18 -4.32 -9.23
C PHE A 43 -4.51 -4.14 -9.98
N LEU A 44 -5.47 -5.04 -9.82
CA LEU A 44 -6.79 -4.94 -10.44
C LEU A 44 -7.72 -4.06 -9.59
N PRO A 45 -8.41 -3.05 -10.17
CA PRO A 45 -9.37 -2.22 -9.43
C PRO A 45 -10.52 -3.02 -8.79
N SER A 46 -10.92 -4.12 -9.41
CA SER A 46 -11.98 -5.01 -8.90
C SER A 46 -11.61 -5.64 -7.56
N THR A 47 -10.34 -5.93 -7.31
CA THR A 47 -9.84 -6.48 -6.05
C THR A 47 -10.09 -5.52 -4.89
N TRP A 48 -9.79 -4.25 -5.08
CA TRP A 48 -10.01 -3.22 -4.07
C TRP A 48 -11.49 -2.96 -3.83
N THR A 49 -12.29 -2.96 -4.90
CA THR A 49 -13.75 -2.88 -4.77
C THR A 49 -14.27 -3.99 -3.87
N HIS A 50 -13.83 -5.23 -4.10
CA HIS A 50 -14.20 -6.37 -3.27
C HIS A 50 -13.72 -6.24 -1.81
N ILE A 51 -12.50 -5.74 -1.58
CA ILE A 51 -11.99 -5.47 -0.22
C ILE A 51 -12.85 -4.41 0.49
N PHE A 52 -13.22 -3.32 -0.21
CA PHE A 52 -14.07 -2.28 0.39
C PHE A 52 -15.50 -2.75 0.61
N ASP A 53 -16.02 -3.64 -0.24
CA ASP A 53 -17.32 -4.28 -0.03
C ASP A 53 -17.34 -5.11 1.25
N PHE A 54 -16.22 -5.74 1.66
CA PHE A 54 -16.13 -6.43 2.96
C PHE A 54 -16.13 -5.48 4.17
N LEU A 55 -15.71 -4.23 4.00
CA LEU A 55 -15.66 -3.24 5.07
C LEU A 55 -17.00 -2.51 5.28
N LYS A 56 -17.96 -2.72 4.37
CA LYS A 56 -19.31 -2.18 4.44
C LYS A 56 -20.18 -2.98 5.40
#